data_AF-A0A7T8KKD1-F1
#
_entry.id   AF-A0A7T8KKD1-F1
#
_cell.length_a   1.000
_cell.length_b   1.000
_cell.length_c   1.000
_cell.angle_alpha   90.00
_cell.angle_beta   90.00
_cell.angle_gamma   90.00
#
_symmetry.space_group_name_H-M   'P 1'
#
loop_
_entity.id
_entity.type
_entity.pdbx_description
1 polymer ?
#
loop_
_entity_poly.entity_id
_entity_poly.type
_entity_poly.pdbx_seq_one_letter_code
_entity_poly.pdbx_strand_id
1 'polypeptide(L)'
;MNNYVFTQDGAPAHTFKKDQEFCKGNMASFWPADFWPSSSPDVNPLNFAVWGFLEGKTNKTSHTSVEALKATITKEWDNICASVRPRIEAIIRNNGGHIE
;
A
#
# COMPACT_ATOMS: atom_id res chain seq x y z
N MET A 1 8.14 20.74 -7.67
CA MET A 1 6.73 20.40 -7.42
C MET A 1 6.71 19.00 -6.84
N ASN A 2 6.29 18.85 -5.58
CA ASN A 2 6.14 17.55 -4.94
C ASN A 2 4.78 16.98 -5.36
N ASN A 3 4.75 16.20 -6.44
CA ASN A 3 3.52 15.64 -7.02
C ASN A 3 3.11 14.32 -6.35
N TYR A 4 3.34 14.20 -5.05
CA TYR A 4 3.00 13.00 -4.30
C TYR A 4 2.55 13.37 -2.89
N VAL A 5 1.69 12.54 -2.33
CA VAL A 5 1.26 12.58 -0.94
C VAL A 5 1.64 11.26 -0.31
N PHE A 6 2.31 11.30 0.84
CA PHE A 6 2.63 10.10 1.61
C PHE A 6 1.36 9.60 2.32
N THR A 7 1.11 8.29 2.25
CA THR A 7 -0.08 7.64 2.79
C THR A 7 0.30 6.34 3.48
N GLN A 8 -0.34 6.03 4.60
CA GLN A 8 -0.19 4.76 5.32
C GLN A 8 -1.56 4.29 5.84
N ASP A 9 -1.69 3.00 6.12
CA ASP A 9 -2.90 2.44 6.71
C ASP A 9 -3.01 2.74 8.20
N GLY A 10 -4.16 2.43 8.80
CA GLY A 10 -4.48 2.72 10.20
C GLY A 10 -3.82 1.79 11.24
N ALA A 11 -2.67 1.18 10.95
CA ALA A 11 -1.97 0.34 11.92
C ALA A 11 -1.56 1.16 13.17
N PRO A 12 -1.55 0.59 14.39
CA PRO A 12 -1.29 1.37 15.62
C PRO A 12 0.02 2.16 15.62
N ALA A 13 1.08 1.63 14.98
CA ALA A 13 2.35 2.33 14.83
C ALA A 13 2.22 3.57 13.92
N HIS A 14 1.39 3.51 12.88
CA HIS A 14 1.18 4.63 11.98
C HIS A 14 0.27 5.69 12.60
N THR A 15 -0.69 5.30 13.44
CA THR A 15 -1.62 6.24 14.10
C THR A 15 -1.04 6.90 15.35
N PHE A 16 0.16 6.48 15.80
CA PHE A 16 0.78 7.04 16.99
C PHE A 16 1.19 8.49 16.77
N LYS A 17 0.98 9.34 17.80
CA LYS A 17 1.16 10.79 17.70
C LYS A 17 2.56 11.17 17.22
N LYS A 18 3.60 10.52 17.75
CA LYS A 18 4.99 10.82 17.40
C LYS A 18 5.29 10.53 15.93
N ASP A 19 4.74 9.45 15.39
CA ASP A 19 4.93 9.05 13.99
C ASP A 19 4.16 9.96 13.04
N GLN A 20 2.93 10.37 13.40
CA GLN A 20 2.16 11.38 12.68
C GLN A 20 2.86 12.74 12.64
N GLU A 21 3.41 13.21 13.78
CA GLU A 21 4.19 14.44 13.87
C GLU A 21 5.47 14.37 13.04
N PHE A 22 6.16 13.23 13.08
CA PHE A 22 7.32 12.98 12.24
C PHE A 22 6.97 13.07 10.75
N CYS A 23 5.92 12.37 10.30
CA CYS A 23 5.51 12.39 8.90
C CYS A 23 5.11 13.80 8.45
N LYS A 24 4.34 14.52 9.27
CA LYS A 24 3.93 15.90 8.98
C LYS A 24 5.13 16.87 8.83
N GLY A 25 6.19 16.67 9.62
CA GLY A 25 7.38 17.51 9.57
C GLY A 25 8.41 17.15 8.50
N ASN A 26 8.40 15.90 8.01
CA ASN A 26 9.46 15.37 7.13
C ASN A 26 8.98 14.99 5.72
N MET A 27 7.67 14.81 5.51
CA MET A 27 7.13 14.48 4.19
C MET A 27 6.70 15.75 3.45
N ALA A 28 6.96 15.76 2.14
CA ALA A 28 6.51 16.83 1.24
C ALA A 28 5.01 17.14 1.33
N SER A 29 4.21 16.09 1.46
CA SER A 29 2.77 16.12 1.71
C SER A 29 2.40 14.80 2.36
N PHE A 30 1.42 14.82 3.26
CA PHE A 30 1.08 13.68 4.10
C PHE A 30 -0.43 13.65 4.35
N TRP A 31 -1.02 12.46 4.23
CA TRP A 31 -2.38 12.20 4.71
C TRP A 31 -2.34 11.69 6.15
N PRO A 32 -2.89 12.46 7.12
CA PRO A 32 -2.94 12.03 8.50
C PRO A 32 -3.84 10.80 8.69
N ALA A 33 -3.70 10.14 9.84
CA ALA A 33 -4.41 8.90 10.16
C ALA A 33 -5.93 8.98 10.03
N ASP A 34 -6.53 10.16 10.28
CA ASP A 34 -7.97 10.40 10.19
C ASP A 34 -8.48 10.56 8.74
N PHE A 35 -7.57 10.64 7.76
CA PHE A 35 -7.93 10.62 6.35
C PHE A 35 -8.19 9.20 5.84
N TRP A 36 -7.57 8.19 6.44
CA TRP A 36 -7.69 6.80 5.99
C TRP A 36 -8.97 6.15 6.55
N PRO A 37 -9.85 5.59 5.70
CA PRO A 37 -11.05 4.92 6.20
C PRO A 37 -10.67 3.66 6.98
N SER A 38 -11.31 3.45 8.14
CA SER A 38 -11.07 2.28 8.98
C SER A 38 -11.34 0.98 8.22
N SER A 39 -10.53 -0.06 8.47
CA SER A 39 -10.75 -1.41 7.94
C SER A 39 -10.91 -1.47 6.41
N SER A 40 -10.20 -0.60 5.70
CA SER A 40 -10.30 -0.47 4.24
C SER A 40 -9.02 -0.91 3.53
N PRO A 41 -8.69 -2.22 3.52
CA PRO A 41 -7.59 -2.73 2.71
C PRO A 41 -7.81 -2.43 1.23
N ASP A 42 -9.07 -2.22 0.83
CA ASP A 42 -9.43 -2.00 -0.56
C ASP A 42 -8.93 -0.67 -1.15
N VAL A 43 -8.60 0.28 -0.28
CA VAL A 43 -8.07 1.58 -0.69
C VAL A 43 -6.54 1.52 -0.80
N ASN A 44 -5.88 0.54 -0.17
CA ASN A 44 -4.42 0.45 -0.13
C ASN A 44 -3.87 -0.29 -1.35
N PRO A 45 -3.17 0.38 -2.30
CA PRO A 45 -2.55 -0.27 -3.45
C PRO A 45 -1.60 -1.40 -3.09
N LEU A 46 -0.93 -1.29 -1.94
CA LEU A 46 -0.05 -2.35 -1.48
C LEU A 46 -0.85 -3.63 -1.20
N ASN A 47 -2.00 -3.51 -0.55
CA ASN A 47 -2.81 -4.64 -0.13
C ASN A 47 -3.58 -5.28 -1.29
N PHE A 48 -4.27 -4.47 -2.11
CA PHE A 48 -5.14 -5.05 -3.15
C PHE A 48 -4.41 -5.47 -4.42
N ALA A 49 -3.18 -5.00 -4.66
CA ALA A 49 -2.45 -5.29 -5.88
C ALA A 49 -1.03 -5.81 -5.63
N VAL A 50 -0.19 -5.02 -4.95
CA VAL A 50 1.26 -5.30 -4.89
C VAL A 50 1.57 -6.60 -4.16
N TRP A 51 1.04 -6.79 -2.95
CA TRP A 51 1.35 -7.98 -2.14
C TRP A 51 0.83 -9.27 -2.79
N GLY A 52 -0.42 -9.29 -3.25
CA GLY A 52 -0.98 -10.44 -3.95
C GLY A 52 -0.20 -10.79 -5.23
N PHE A 53 0.24 -9.79 -6.00
CA PHE A 53 1.08 -10.00 -7.17
C PHE A 53 2.44 -10.59 -6.79
N LEU A 54 3.16 -9.96 -5.85
CA LEU A 54 4.49 -10.40 -5.46
C LEU A 54 4.47 -11.80 -4.86
N GLU A 55 3.56 -12.07 -3.91
CA GLU A 55 3.39 -13.40 -3.32
C GLU A 55 3.10 -14.45 -4.39
N GLY A 56 2.20 -14.15 -5.33
CA GLY A 56 1.88 -15.04 -6.44
C GLY A 56 3.07 -15.35 -7.35
N LYS A 57 4.08 -14.47 -7.42
CA LYS A 57 5.33 -14.72 -8.17
C LYS A 57 6.38 -15.42 -7.32
N THR A 58 6.62 -14.95 -6.11
CA THR A 58 7.73 -15.41 -5.26
C THR A 58 7.46 -16.76 -4.64
N ASN A 59 6.20 -17.09 -4.34
CA ASN A 59 5.85 -18.32 -3.62
C ASN A 59 5.71 -19.54 -4.55
N LYS A 60 5.94 -19.38 -5.86
CA LYS A 60 5.99 -20.50 -6.81
C LYS A 60 7.17 -21.44 -6.59
N THR A 61 8.20 -20.96 -5.91
CA THR A 61 9.44 -21.71 -5.63
C THR A 61 9.92 -21.40 -4.23
N SER A 62 10.49 -22.39 -3.55
CA SER A 62 11.21 -22.15 -2.28
C SER A 62 12.50 -21.37 -2.51
N HIS A 63 12.84 -20.51 -1.57
CA HIS A 63 14.09 -19.73 -1.58
C HIS A 63 15.05 -20.31 -0.54
N THR A 64 16.34 -20.38 -0.89
CA THR A 64 17.38 -20.97 -0.04
C THR A 64 17.89 -20.01 1.03
N SER A 65 17.64 -18.71 0.86
CA SER A 65 18.01 -17.68 1.84
C SER A 65 17.10 -16.45 1.71
N VAL A 66 17.21 -15.54 2.68
CA VAL A 66 16.51 -14.25 2.66
C VAL A 66 16.97 -13.39 1.48
N GLU A 67 18.25 -13.47 1.10
CA GLU A 67 18.83 -12.75 -0.03
C GLU A 67 18.26 -13.25 -1.36
N ALA A 68 18.09 -14.57 -1.51
CA ALA A 68 17.46 -15.15 -2.69
C ALA A 68 15.99 -14.71 -2.83
N LEU A 69 15.26 -14.65 -1.71
CA LEU A 69 13.89 -14.14 -1.68
C LEU A 69 13.85 -12.64 -2.05
N LYS A 70 14.71 -11.82 -1.44
CA LYS A 70 14.82 -10.38 -1.76
C LYS A 70 15.12 -10.15 -3.23
N ALA A 71 16.08 -10.89 -3.82
CA ALA A 71 16.42 -10.78 -5.22
C ALA A 71 15.22 -11.10 -6.14
N THR A 72 14.42 -12.11 -5.77
CA THR A 72 13.20 -12.44 -6.51
C THR A 72 12.14 -11.36 -6.37
N ILE A 73 11.90 -10.84 -5.16
CA ILE A 73 10.96 -9.73 -4.92
C ILE A 73 11.38 -8.51 -5.76
N THR A 74 12.65 -8.12 -5.72
CA THR A 74 13.17 -6.98 -6.50
C THR A 74 13.00 -7.20 -7.99
N LYS A 75 13.27 -8.40 -8.51
CA LYS A 75 13.08 -8.72 -9.92
C LYS A 75 11.61 -8.59 -10.35
N GLU A 76 10.68 -9.05 -9.52
CA GLU A 76 9.26 -9.03 -9.86
C GLU A 76 8.61 -7.67 -9.61
N TRP A 77 9.21 -6.82 -8.76
CA TRP A 77 8.74 -5.47 -8.48
C TRP A 77 8.55 -4.62 -9.75
N ASP A 78 9.50 -4.70 -10.68
CA ASP A 78 9.46 -3.94 -11.93
C ASP A 78 8.33 -4.39 -12.88
N ASN A 79 7.71 -5.54 -12.61
CA ASN A 79 6.59 -6.07 -13.38
C ASN A 79 5.22 -5.68 -12.79
N ILE A 80 5.18 -4.92 -11.70
CA ILE A 80 3.94 -4.47 -11.08
C ILE A 80 3.28 -3.41 -11.98
N CYS A 81 2.06 -3.70 -12.43
CA CYS A 81 1.18 -2.73 -13.09
C CYS A 81 -0.12 -2.62 -12.28
N ALA A 82 -0.21 -1.60 -11.44
CA ALA A 82 -1.38 -1.35 -10.59
C ALA A 82 -1.86 0.09 -10.74
N SER A 83 -3.17 0.28 -10.89
CA SER A 83 -3.80 1.60 -10.91
C SER A 83 -4.82 1.70 -9.78
N VAL A 84 -4.69 2.76 -8.98
CA VAL A 84 -5.57 3.01 -7.82
C VAL A 84 -6.91 3.60 -8.25
N ARG A 85 -6.91 4.45 -9.27
CA ARG A 85 -8.09 5.24 -9.68
C ARG A 85 -9.33 4.38 -9.99
N PRO A 86 -9.26 3.35 -10.84
CA PRO A 86 -10.45 2.55 -11.17
C PRO A 86 -11.05 1.86 -9.93
N ARG A 87 -10.20 1.44 -8.99
CA ARG A 87 -10.61 0.80 -7.72
C ARG A 87 -11.37 1.78 -6.84
N ILE A 88 -10.83 2.98 -6.65
CA ILE A 88 -11.49 4.04 -5.86
C ILE A 88 -12.82 4.44 -6.49
N GLU A 89 -12.88 4.59 -7.82
CA GLU A 89 -14.12 4.90 -8.53
C GLU A 89 -15.19 3.79 -8.34
N ALA A 90 -14.78 2.52 -8.31
CA ALA A 90 -15.69 1.41 -8.03
C ALA A 90 -16.18 1.42 -6.57
N ILE A 91 -15.32 1.71 -5.60
CA ILE A 91 -15.72 1.88 -4.18
C ILE A 91 -16.72 3.03 -4.03
N ILE A 92 -16.49 4.16 -4.69
CA ILE A 92 -17.40 5.31 -4.69
C ILE A 92 -18.76 4.93 -5.30
N ARG A 93 -18.77 4.24 -6.45
CA ARG A 93 -20.01 3.74 -7.07
C ARG A 93 -20.76 2.76 -6.17
N ASN A 94 -20.04 2.04 -5.31
CA ASN A 94 -20.62 1.13 -4.32
C ASN A 94 -20.90 1.80 -2.97
N ASN A 95 -20.96 3.14 -2.90
CA ASN A 95 -21.22 3.91 -1.68
C ASN A 95 -20.28 3.57 -0.51
N GLY A 96 -19.01 3.30 -0.80
CA GLY A 96 -18.02 2.91 0.20
C GLY A 96 -18.04 1.43 0.58
N GLY A 97 -18.91 0.63 -0.05
CA GLY A 97 -18.97 -0.82 0.14
C GLY A 97 -17.78 -1.55 -0.48
N HIS A 98 -17.52 -2.76 0.02
CA HIS A 98 -16.50 -3.67 -0.49
C HIS A 98 -16.71 -4.01 -1.99
N ILE A 99 -15.62 -4.18 -2.73
CA ILE A 99 -15.64 -4.57 -4.14
C ILE A 99 -14.71 -5.77 -4.38
N GLU A 100 -15.11 -6.66 -5.30
CA GLU A 100 -14.28 -7.76 -5.82
C GLU A 100 -13.53 -7.33 -7.10
#